data_AF-A0A0G2HWB6-F1
#
_entry.id   AF-A0A0G2HWB6-F1
#
_cell.length_a   1.000
_cell.length_b   1.000
_cell.length_c   1.000
_cell.angle_alpha   90.00
_cell.angle_beta   90.00
_cell.angle_gamma   90.00
#
_symmetry.space_group_name_H-M   'P 1'
#
loop_
_entity.id
_entity.type
_entity.pdbx_description
1 polymer ?
#
loop_
_entity_poly.entity_id
_entity_poly.type
_entity_poly.pdbx_seq_one_letter_code
_entity_poly.pdbx_strand_id
1 'polypeptide(L)'
;MSWLKQHPLSSLNTVSQVKCDSNDKSDEFNSSDAASIHSNECASNQGYGTDDTLAVTCILEEHDIPCCLVGISALVFYGAGRVRDDWEICVPTELVNKAADLLQSELYATQYHLIKPWPYYDPCSLIHTYHRFKSRRIRHFFFLVPSIDMHIDCVPPNFTRSLRGLPYPKLDVFIQSCLDTYNMLQLCDVIDGTNVSEEWGEHNLNLEGTNDIEWAKEKNKRGREFGGKWAHAAFAREGRKSKREMWQSLVRTKEDRLDWTKPRDVFITQYRVIGAPDPWTEMSDMS
;
A
#
# COMPACT_ATOMS: atom_id res chain seq x y z
N MET A 1 -45.43 26.84 -5.63
CA MET A 1 -44.48 27.85 -5.14
C MET A 1 -43.11 27.17 -5.08
N SER A 2 -42.29 27.21 -6.12
CA SER A 2 -41.45 28.33 -6.60
C SER A 2 -40.34 28.71 -5.62
N TRP A 3 -39.05 28.73 -5.96
CA TRP A 3 -38.34 28.58 -7.24
C TRP A 3 -36.85 28.28 -6.95
N LEU A 4 -36.21 27.58 -7.88
CA LEU A 4 -34.75 27.52 -8.11
C LEU A 4 -34.21 28.87 -8.64
N LYS A 5 -32.87 29.01 -8.63
CA LYS A 5 -32.01 30.06 -9.21
C LYS A 5 -31.67 31.18 -8.19
N GLN A 6 -30.44 31.69 -8.06
CA GLN A 6 -29.43 32.04 -9.06
C GLN A 6 -28.01 32.06 -8.43
N HIS A 7 -27.01 31.59 -9.19
CA HIS A 7 -25.64 32.13 -9.14
C HIS A 7 -25.60 33.55 -9.74
N PRO A 8 -24.59 34.36 -9.40
CA PRO A 8 -23.62 34.72 -10.46
C PRO A 8 -22.16 34.78 -9.99
N LEU A 9 -21.26 34.37 -10.87
CA LEU A 9 -19.85 34.75 -10.88
C LEU A 9 -19.73 36.16 -11.48
N SER A 10 -18.92 37.04 -10.87
CA SER A 10 -17.82 37.75 -11.55
C SER A 10 -17.16 38.83 -10.68
N SER A 11 -15.82 38.81 -10.72
CA SER A 11 -14.86 39.93 -10.65
C SER A 11 -14.73 40.75 -9.36
N LEU A 12 -13.57 40.69 -8.70
CA LEU A 12 -12.53 41.74 -8.77
C LEU A 12 -11.33 41.41 -7.85
N ASN A 13 -10.14 41.49 -8.43
CA ASN A 13 -8.86 41.60 -7.75
C ASN A 13 -8.89 42.75 -6.74
N THR A 14 -8.40 42.57 -5.51
CA THR A 14 -7.48 43.55 -4.89
C THR A 14 -6.65 42.89 -3.80
N VAL A 15 -5.34 43.02 -3.95
CA VAL A 15 -4.28 42.78 -2.98
C VAL A 15 -4.49 43.66 -1.74
N SER A 16 -4.35 43.10 -0.53
CA SER A 16 -3.94 43.89 0.63
C SER A 16 -3.04 43.07 1.52
N GLN A 17 -1.79 43.52 1.59
CA GLN A 17 -0.80 43.12 2.58
C GLN A 17 -1.30 43.50 3.98
N VAL A 18 -1.25 42.56 4.92
CA VAL A 18 -1.05 42.93 6.33
C VAL A 18 0.21 42.22 6.81
N LYS A 19 1.15 43.08 7.20
CA LYS A 19 2.49 42.78 7.67
C LYS A 19 2.42 42.34 9.14
N CYS A 20 3.33 41.43 9.44
CA CYS A 20 3.85 40.93 10.70
C CYS A 20 3.62 41.79 11.94
N ASP A 21 3.37 41.12 13.06
CA ASP A 21 4.23 41.30 14.25
C ASP A 21 4.44 39.97 14.98
N SER A 22 5.63 39.89 15.54
CA SER A 22 6.45 38.76 15.97
C SER A 22 6.10 38.18 17.34
N ASN A 23 6.43 36.89 17.56
CA ASN A 23 7.30 36.48 18.66
C ASN A 23 7.82 35.04 18.48
N ASP A 24 9.04 34.99 17.95
CA ASP A 24 10.19 34.18 18.35
C ASP A 24 9.99 33.17 19.50
N LYS A 25 10.23 31.89 19.20
CA LYS A 25 11.18 31.05 19.95
C LYS A 25 11.83 30.04 18.99
N SER A 26 13.09 30.33 18.71
CA SER A 26 14.09 29.48 18.08
C SER A 26 14.30 28.16 18.82
N ASP A 27 14.27 27.05 18.09
CA ASP A 27 15.01 25.84 18.44
C ASP A 27 15.84 25.40 17.23
N GLU A 28 17.08 25.04 17.53
CA GLU A 28 18.25 25.00 16.67
C GLU A 28 18.13 24.04 15.47
N PHE A 29 18.24 24.61 14.26
CA PHE A 29 18.63 23.87 13.07
C PHE A 29 20.16 23.75 13.09
N ASN A 30 20.67 22.58 13.48
CA ASN A 30 22.10 22.30 13.38
C ASN A 30 22.53 22.32 11.91
N SER A 31 23.27 23.39 11.60
CA SER A 31 23.77 23.79 10.30
C SER A 31 25.07 23.04 9.99
N SER A 32 24.96 21.83 9.46
CA SER A 32 26.03 21.23 8.65
C SER A 32 25.55 20.36 7.47
N ASP A 33 24.23 20.17 7.30
CA ASP A 33 23.66 19.39 6.19
C ASP A 33 23.01 20.23 5.07
N ALA A 34 23.13 21.55 5.14
CA ALA A 34 22.49 22.48 4.19
C ALA A 34 23.09 22.46 2.76
N ALA A 35 24.07 21.59 2.47
CA ALA A 35 24.76 21.53 1.17
C ALA A 35 24.41 20.30 0.31
N SER A 36 23.55 19.35 0.75
CA SER A 36 23.16 18.19 -0.10
C SER A 36 21.67 18.13 -0.49
N ILE A 37 20.89 19.15 -0.13
CA ILE A 37 19.42 19.11 -0.20
C ILE A 37 18.86 19.38 -1.62
N HIS A 38 19.69 19.75 -2.60
CA HIS A 38 19.20 20.30 -3.88
C HIS A 38 19.41 19.46 -5.16
N SER A 39 19.58 18.13 -5.06
CA SER A 39 19.29 17.23 -6.18
C SER A 39 18.80 15.86 -5.69
N ASN A 40 17.52 15.73 -5.33
CA ASN A 40 16.91 14.40 -5.32
C ASN A 40 16.47 14.10 -6.76
N GLU A 41 17.22 13.26 -7.45
CA GLU A 41 16.86 12.78 -8.77
C GLU A 41 15.50 12.04 -8.69
N CYS A 42 14.81 11.96 -9.83
CA CYS A 42 13.60 11.16 -9.90
C CYS A 42 13.95 9.69 -9.72
N ALA A 43 13.11 8.94 -9.02
CA ALA A 43 13.24 7.49 -8.99
C ALA A 43 13.04 6.90 -10.41
N SER A 44 13.44 5.65 -10.60
CA SER A 44 13.26 4.92 -11.87
C SER A 44 11.81 4.89 -12.35
N ASN A 45 11.60 4.60 -13.64
CA ASN A 45 10.28 4.45 -14.25
C ASN A 45 9.38 5.65 -13.98
N GLN A 46 9.77 6.82 -14.47
CA GLN A 46 9.01 8.07 -14.34
C GLN A 46 8.76 8.53 -12.89
N GLY A 47 9.55 8.04 -11.94
CA GLY A 47 9.40 8.36 -10.52
C GLY A 47 8.66 7.33 -9.69
N TYR A 48 8.18 6.23 -10.28
CA TYR A 48 7.53 5.14 -9.53
C TYR A 48 8.51 4.32 -8.70
N GLY A 49 9.80 4.31 -9.03
CA GLY A 49 10.83 3.63 -8.27
C GLY A 49 10.85 2.10 -8.43
N THR A 50 10.31 1.59 -9.53
CA THR A 50 10.11 0.16 -9.78
C THR A 50 11.42 -0.62 -9.89
N ASP A 51 12.44 -0.09 -10.58
CA ASP A 51 13.75 -0.74 -10.66
C ASP A 51 14.53 -0.58 -9.35
N ASP A 52 14.29 0.52 -8.62
CA ASP A 52 14.90 0.78 -7.32
C ASP A 52 14.38 -0.20 -6.26
N THR A 53 13.07 -0.49 -6.28
CA THR A 53 12.46 -1.52 -5.45
C THR A 53 12.92 -2.91 -5.85
N LEU A 54 13.07 -3.18 -7.15
CA LEU A 54 13.59 -4.47 -7.63
C LEU A 54 14.97 -4.74 -7.05
N ALA A 55 15.87 -3.74 -7.08
CA ALA A 55 17.19 -3.85 -6.47
C ALA A 55 17.12 -4.21 -4.97
N VAL A 56 16.20 -3.58 -4.20
CA VAL A 56 15.99 -3.91 -2.79
C VAL A 56 15.54 -5.36 -2.63
N THR A 57 14.56 -5.81 -3.43
CA THR A 57 14.06 -7.19 -3.33
C THR A 57 15.13 -8.23 -3.70
N CYS A 58 15.96 -7.95 -4.71
CA CYS A 58 17.09 -8.82 -5.06
C CYS A 58 18.10 -8.93 -3.92
N ILE A 59 18.46 -7.82 -3.27
CA ILE A 59 19.38 -7.82 -2.11
C ILE A 59 18.84 -8.71 -0.99
N LEU A 60 17.55 -8.60 -0.67
CA LEU A 60 16.92 -9.43 0.36
C LEU A 60 16.94 -10.91 -0.01
N GLU A 61 16.56 -11.25 -1.25
CA GLU A 61 16.54 -12.63 -1.75
C GLU A 61 17.95 -13.24 -1.78
N GLU A 62 18.98 -12.50 -2.18
CA GLU A 62 20.39 -12.91 -2.16
C GLU A 62 20.91 -13.26 -0.76
N HIS A 63 20.25 -12.78 0.30
CA HIS A 63 20.61 -13.02 1.70
C HIS A 63 19.62 -13.98 2.40
N ASP A 64 18.91 -14.79 1.61
CA ASP A 64 17.92 -15.78 2.05
C ASP A 64 16.77 -15.14 2.85
N ILE A 65 16.36 -13.93 2.49
CA ILE A 65 15.19 -13.25 3.06
C ILE A 65 14.13 -13.21 1.95
N PRO A 66 13.18 -14.17 1.93
CA PRO A 66 12.10 -14.13 0.96
C PRO A 66 11.28 -12.86 1.18
N CYS A 67 10.85 -12.23 0.09
CA CYS A 67 10.04 -11.02 0.18
C CYS A 67 9.05 -10.92 -0.97
N CYS A 68 7.96 -10.18 -0.75
CA CYS A 68 7.03 -9.81 -1.81
C CYS A 68 6.44 -8.44 -1.55
N LEU A 69 5.99 -7.78 -2.61
CA LEU A 69 5.37 -6.47 -2.55
C LEU A 69 3.88 -6.61 -2.24
N VAL A 70 3.43 -5.91 -1.20
CA VAL A 70 2.07 -6.03 -0.65
C VAL A 70 1.35 -4.68 -0.63
N GLY A 71 0.16 -4.63 -0.02
CA GLY A 71 -0.61 -3.40 0.16
C GLY A 71 -0.97 -2.75 -1.16
N ILE A 72 -0.72 -1.44 -1.28
CA ILE A 72 -1.05 -0.69 -2.49
C ILE A 72 -0.23 -1.20 -3.68
N SER A 73 0.99 -1.69 -3.46
CA SER A 73 1.84 -2.22 -4.53
C SER A 73 1.21 -3.44 -5.21
N ALA A 74 0.67 -4.37 -4.41
CA ALA A 74 -0.03 -5.55 -4.92
C ALA A 74 -1.34 -5.17 -5.61
N LEU A 75 -2.09 -4.21 -5.07
CA LEU A 75 -3.32 -3.70 -5.71
C LEU A 75 -3.03 -3.13 -7.11
N VAL A 76 -2.00 -2.30 -7.25
CA VAL A 76 -1.60 -1.72 -8.54
C VAL A 76 -1.18 -2.81 -9.53
N PHE A 77 -0.38 -3.79 -9.09
CA PHE A 77 0.01 -4.94 -9.91
C PHE A 77 -1.20 -5.73 -10.42
N TYR A 78 -2.22 -5.90 -9.57
CA TYR A 78 -3.49 -6.54 -9.94
C TYR A 78 -4.51 -5.58 -10.57
N GLY A 79 -4.08 -4.39 -11.02
CA GLY A 79 -4.87 -3.48 -11.87
C GLY A 79 -5.75 -2.47 -11.15
N ALA A 80 -5.66 -2.34 -9.83
CA ALA A 80 -6.38 -1.29 -9.13
C ALA A 80 -5.76 0.09 -9.42
N GLY A 81 -6.61 1.08 -9.68
CA GLY A 81 -6.20 2.47 -9.95
C GLY A 81 -5.85 3.25 -8.68
N ARG A 82 -4.86 2.78 -7.91
CA ARG A 82 -4.38 3.40 -6.66
C ARG A 82 -3.08 4.17 -6.86
N VAL A 83 -2.86 5.17 -6.02
CA VAL A 83 -1.60 5.91 -5.95
C VAL A 83 -0.77 5.32 -4.81
N ARG A 84 0.47 4.96 -5.12
CA ARG A 84 1.45 4.44 -4.16
C ARG A 84 2.46 5.54 -3.81
N ASP A 85 2.50 5.94 -2.55
CA ASP A 85 3.47 6.92 -2.06
C ASP A 85 4.80 6.27 -1.67
N ASP A 86 4.73 5.13 -0.96
CA ASP A 86 5.86 4.34 -0.50
C ASP A 86 5.65 2.88 -0.90
N TRP A 87 6.74 2.14 -1.13
CA TRP A 87 6.67 0.70 -1.38
C TRP A 87 6.55 -0.09 -0.08
N GLU A 88 5.79 -1.17 -0.10
CA GLU A 88 5.54 -2.04 1.05
C GLU A 88 6.14 -3.41 0.76
N ILE A 89 7.32 -3.69 1.33
CA ILE A 89 8.06 -4.93 1.13
C ILE A 89 7.78 -5.85 2.32
N CYS A 90 6.93 -6.85 2.10
CA CYS A 90 6.62 -7.89 3.08
C CYS A 90 7.81 -8.83 3.22
N VAL A 91 8.24 -9.09 4.46
CA VAL A 91 9.28 -10.07 4.81
C VAL A 91 8.78 -10.95 5.97
N PRO A 92 9.28 -12.20 6.13
CA PRO A 92 8.95 -13.00 7.29
C PRO A 92 9.20 -12.24 8.59
N THR A 93 8.25 -12.34 9.51
CA THR A 93 8.19 -11.51 10.73
C THR A 93 9.44 -11.63 11.57
N GLU A 94 9.97 -12.84 11.68
CA GLU A 94 11.20 -13.19 12.38
C GLU A 94 12.47 -12.67 11.69
N LEU A 95 12.41 -12.33 10.41
CA LEU A 95 13.53 -11.81 9.62
C LEU A 95 13.50 -10.29 9.44
N VAL A 96 12.47 -9.59 9.93
CA VAL A 96 12.35 -8.12 9.78
C VAL A 96 13.60 -7.39 10.30
N ASN A 97 14.08 -7.76 11.49
CA ASN A 97 15.26 -7.13 12.07
C ASN A 97 16.53 -7.48 11.26
N LYS A 98 16.68 -8.74 10.83
CA LYS A 98 17.78 -9.16 9.95
C LYS A 98 17.80 -8.35 8.65
N ALA A 99 16.63 -8.14 8.04
CA ALA A 99 16.48 -7.34 6.82
C ALA A 99 16.83 -5.85 7.07
N ALA A 100 16.38 -5.29 8.19
CA ALA A 100 16.69 -3.90 8.56
C ALA A 100 18.20 -3.71 8.83
N ASP A 101 18.83 -4.64 9.53
CA ASP A 101 20.27 -4.61 9.82
C ASP A 101 21.09 -4.77 8.54
N LEU A 102 20.67 -5.65 7.62
CA LEU A 102 21.29 -5.82 6.32
C LEU A 102 21.31 -4.51 5.54
N LEU A 103 20.17 -3.85 5.40
CA LEU A 103 20.06 -2.59 4.65
C LEU A 103 20.81 -1.41 5.30
N GLN A 104 21.12 -1.52 6.60
CA GLN A 104 21.94 -0.54 7.34
C GLN A 104 23.42 -0.89 7.41
N SER A 105 23.81 -2.10 6.97
CA SER A 105 25.20 -2.55 7.00
C SER A 105 26.11 -1.68 6.13
N GLU A 106 27.41 -1.71 6.39
CA GLU A 106 28.40 -0.93 5.64
C GLU A 106 28.32 -1.15 4.12
N LEU A 107 27.94 -2.35 3.70
CA LEU A 107 27.77 -2.73 2.29
C LEU A 107 26.69 -1.89 1.58
N TYR A 108 25.61 -1.56 2.29
CA TYR A 108 24.42 -0.90 1.72
C TYR A 108 24.15 0.51 2.29
N ALA A 109 24.90 0.94 3.30
CA ALA A 109 24.75 2.25 3.95
C ALA A 109 24.94 3.45 2.98
N THR A 110 25.62 3.23 1.85
CA THR A 110 25.78 4.23 0.77
C THR A 110 24.61 4.28 -0.20
N GLN A 111 23.73 3.28 -0.18
CA GLN A 111 22.55 3.16 -1.03
C GLN A 111 21.26 3.48 -0.29
N TYR A 112 21.13 3.03 0.95
CA TYR A 112 19.92 3.21 1.76
C TYR A 112 20.26 3.86 3.10
N HIS A 113 19.26 4.51 3.70
CA HIS A 113 19.33 4.92 5.10
C HIS A 113 17.95 4.79 5.74
N LEU A 114 17.96 4.40 7.01
CA LEU A 114 16.77 4.35 7.83
C LEU A 114 16.29 5.79 8.09
N ILE A 115 14.99 6.00 7.95
CA ILE A 115 14.33 7.28 8.25
C ILE A 115 13.24 7.07 9.28
N LYS A 116 12.78 8.16 9.88
CA LYS A 116 11.66 8.10 10.83
C LYS A 116 10.41 7.54 10.11
N PRO A 117 9.68 6.62 10.76
CA PRO A 117 8.38 6.17 10.27
C PRO A 117 7.41 7.34 10.08
N TRP A 118 6.32 7.12 9.35
CA TRP A 118 5.28 8.14 9.21
C TRP A 118 4.78 8.59 10.61
N PRO A 119 4.65 9.90 10.87
CA PRO A 119 4.20 10.39 12.16
C PRO A 119 2.68 10.29 12.32
N TYR A 120 1.96 9.83 11.31
CA TYR A 120 0.50 9.76 11.25
C TYR A 120 0.03 8.32 11.42
N TYR A 121 -1.17 8.18 11.97
CA TYR A 121 -1.89 6.92 12.04
C TYR A 121 -2.45 6.58 10.67
N ASP A 122 -2.37 5.31 10.30
CA ASP A 122 -3.06 4.74 9.15
C ASP A 122 -4.08 3.71 9.63
N PRO A 123 -5.39 3.91 9.40
CA PRO A 123 -6.41 2.95 9.77
C PRO A 123 -6.10 1.53 9.30
N CYS A 124 -6.25 0.57 10.20
CA CYS A 124 -6.01 -0.85 9.92
C CYS A 124 -4.55 -1.25 9.62
N SER A 125 -3.57 -0.36 9.90
CA SER A 125 -2.15 -0.59 9.62
C SER A 125 -1.24 -0.18 10.79
N LEU A 126 -0.17 -0.94 11.01
CA LEU A 126 0.90 -0.59 11.96
C LEU A 126 2.09 0.05 11.24
N ILE A 127 1.90 0.65 10.06
CA ILE A 127 2.99 1.23 9.24
C ILE A 127 3.87 2.24 9.96
N HIS A 128 3.32 2.95 10.95
CA HIS A 128 4.04 3.90 11.79
C HIS A 128 5.03 3.23 12.78
N THR A 129 4.98 1.91 12.95
CA THR A 129 5.92 1.13 13.79
C THR A 129 6.97 0.39 12.97
N TYR A 130 6.88 0.40 11.63
CA TYR A 130 7.79 -0.37 10.78
C TYR A 130 9.05 0.41 10.41
N HIS A 131 10.11 -0.33 10.07
CA HIS A 131 11.33 0.27 9.54
C HIS A 131 11.04 0.89 8.16
N ARG A 132 11.27 2.20 8.05
CA ARG A 132 11.10 2.95 6.82
C ARG A 132 12.46 3.37 6.30
N PHE A 133 12.71 3.14 5.02
CA PHE A 133 13.96 3.46 4.37
C PHE A 133 13.75 4.47 3.25
N LYS A 134 14.80 5.23 2.97
CA LYS A 134 14.91 6.06 1.78
C LYS A 134 16.18 5.69 1.02
N SER A 135 16.05 5.50 -0.30
CA SER A 135 17.24 5.40 -1.16
C SER A 135 17.96 6.75 -1.21
N ARG A 136 19.28 6.73 -1.07
CA ARG A 136 20.09 7.95 -1.13
C ARG A 136 20.00 8.56 -2.53
N ARG A 137 19.98 9.89 -2.58
CA ARG A 137 19.98 10.72 -3.81
C ARG A 137 18.73 10.68 -4.69
N ILE A 138 17.79 9.75 -4.46
CA ILE A 138 16.53 9.66 -5.22
C ILE A 138 15.30 9.75 -4.32
N ARG A 139 14.15 10.10 -4.90
CA ARG A 139 12.84 10.10 -4.21
C ARG A 139 12.20 8.70 -4.23
N HIS A 140 12.84 7.75 -3.57
CA HIS A 140 12.34 6.38 -3.43
C HIS A 140 12.30 5.99 -1.95
N PHE A 141 11.13 5.55 -1.48
CA PHE A 141 10.83 5.22 -0.09
C PHE A 141 10.16 3.87 0.01
N PHE A 142 10.48 3.11 1.06
CA PHE A 142 9.88 1.81 1.28
C PHE A 142 9.85 1.41 2.76
N PHE A 143 8.94 0.50 3.08
CA PHE A 143 8.79 -0.12 4.39
C PHE A 143 9.18 -1.59 4.34
N LEU A 144 9.79 -2.06 5.43
CA LEU A 144 9.83 -3.49 5.74
C LEU A 144 8.59 -3.84 6.57
N VAL A 145 7.66 -4.56 5.96
CA VAL A 145 6.38 -4.95 6.56
C VAL A 145 6.49 -6.38 7.09
N PRO A 146 6.18 -6.62 8.39
CA PRO A 146 6.12 -7.98 8.92
C PRO A 146 5.01 -8.78 8.26
N SER A 147 5.32 -9.99 7.80
CA SER A 147 4.37 -10.89 7.15
C SER A 147 3.13 -11.18 7.98
N ILE A 148 3.29 -11.27 9.31
CA ILE A 148 2.18 -11.50 10.24
C ILE A 148 1.16 -10.37 10.17
N ASP A 149 1.54 -9.13 9.88
CA ASP A 149 0.60 -8.00 9.83
C ASP A 149 -0.16 -7.90 8.52
N MET A 150 0.26 -8.68 7.51
CA MET A 150 -0.42 -8.84 6.23
C MET A 150 -1.20 -10.15 6.14
N HIS A 151 -1.10 -11.04 7.14
CA HIS A 151 -1.70 -12.38 7.08
C HIS A 151 -1.32 -13.12 5.78
N ILE A 152 -0.03 -13.05 5.43
CA ILE A 152 0.53 -13.72 4.26
C ILE A 152 1.72 -14.55 4.72
N ASP A 153 1.73 -15.84 4.35
CA ASP A 153 2.92 -16.67 4.48
C ASP A 153 3.94 -16.22 3.42
N CYS A 154 4.94 -15.46 3.87
CA CYS A 154 5.94 -14.85 2.99
C CYS A 154 7.03 -15.86 2.58
N VAL A 155 6.66 -16.78 1.70
CA VAL A 155 7.53 -17.85 1.19
C VAL A 155 7.51 -17.91 -0.34
N PRO A 156 8.62 -18.30 -1.02
CA PRO A 156 8.70 -18.29 -2.48
C PRO A 156 7.57 -19.01 -3.24
N PRO A 157 7.04 -20.16 -2.78
CA PRO A 157 5.90 -20.82 -3.45
C PRO A 157 4.62 -19.99 -3.51
N ASN A 158 4.47 -18.97 -2.66
CA ASN A 158 3.32 -18.07 -2.63
C ASN A 158 3.50 -16.83 -3.51
N PHE A 159 4.63 -16.71 -4.21
CA PHE A 159 4.92 -15.54 -5.03
C PHE A 159 4.62 -15.79 -6.50
N THR A 160 4.30 -14.70 -7.19
CA THR A 160 4.35 -14.54 -8.64
C THR A 160 5.29 -13.38 -8.95
N ARG A 161 5.84 -13.32 -10.16
CA ARG A 161 6.71 -12.20 -10.57
C ARG A 161 6.05 -11.41 -11.69
N SER A 162 6.18 -10.10 -11.63
CA SER A 162 5.85 -9.25 -12.77
C SER A 162 6.83 -9.49 -13.93
N LEU A 163 6.54 -8.94 -15.10
CA LEU A 163 7.45 -9.02 -16.26
C LEU A 163 8.80 -8.32 -16.00
N ARG A 164 8.88 -7.42 -15.01
CA ARG A 164 10.12 -6.79 -14.53
C ARG A 164 10.85 -7.63 -13.47
N GLY A 165 10.24 -8.71 -13.00
CA GLY A 165 10.83 -9.61 -12.01
C GLY A 165 10.50 -9.26 -10.56
N LEU A 166 9.68 -8.24 -10.30
CA LEU A 166 9.26 -7.88 -8.94
C LEU A 166 8.40 -8.99 -8.32
N PRO A 167 8.69 -9.44 -7.08
CA PRO A 167 7.89 -10.47 -6.43
C PRO A 167 6.61 -9.89 -5.82
N TYR A 168 5.47 -10.49 -6.15
CA TYR A 168 4.15 -10.19 -5.59
C TYR A 168 3.54 -11.46 -5.00
N PRO A 169 2.64 -11.38 -4.01
CA PRO A 169 1.83 -12.53 -3.63
C PRO A 169 1.00 -12.99 -4.82
N LYS A 170 0.82 -14.30 -5.00
CA LYS A 170 -0.14 -14.85 -5.96
C LYS A 170 -1.55 -14.32 -5.66
N LEU A 171 -2.40 -14.28 -6.69
CA LEU A 171 -3.70 -13.63 -6.60
C LEU A 171 -4.62 -14.26 -5.54
N ASP A 172 -4.66 -15.59 -5.50
CA ASP A 172 -5.37 -16.38 -4.49
C ASP A 172 -4.85 -16.10 -3.08
N VAL A 173 -3.53 -16.08 -2.89
CA VAL A 173 -2.89 -15.74 -1.61
C VAL A 173 -3.27 -14.33 -1.14
N PHE A 174 -3.24 -13.35 -2.05
CA PHE A 174 -3.54 -11.96 -1.71
C PHE A 174 -5.03 -11.74 -1.39
N ILE A 175 -5.93 -12.32 -2.18
CA ILE A 175 -7.38 -12.26 -1.93
C ILE A 175 -7.73 -13.00 -0.62
N GLN A 176 -7.12 -14.15 -0.38
CA GLN A 176 -7.32 -14.92 0.85
C GLN A 176 -6.92 -14.11 2.08
N SER A 177 -5.76 -13.45 2.05
CA SER A 177 -5.33 -12.51 3.09
C SER A 177 -6.37 -11.39 3.32
N CYS A 178 -6.92 -10.80 2.27
CA CYS A 178 -7.95 -9.75 2.41
C CYS A 178 -9.22 -10.28 3.10
N LEU A 179 -9.63 -11.51 2.80
CA LEU A 179 -10.77 -12.17 3.45
C LEU A 179 -10.48 -12.47 4.92
N ASP A 180 -9.33 -13.09 5.22
CA ASP A 180 -8.97 -13.50 6.57
C ASP A 180 -8.74 -12.28 7.49
N THR A 181 -8.27 -11.17 6.95
CA THR A 181 -8.06 -9.91 7.71
C THR A 181 -9.30 -9.00 7.77
N TYR A 182 -10.42 -9.40 7.14
CA TYR A 182 -11.62 -8.57 6.97
C TYR A 182 -11.33 -7.19 6.37
N ASN A 183 -10.40 -7.13 5.40
CA ASN A 183 -10.02 -5.92 4.71
C ASN A 183 -10.91 -5.69 3.47
N MET A 184 -12.14 -5.24 3.69
CA MET A 184 -13.12 -5.03 2.63
C MET A 184 -12.68 -4.02 1.57
N LEU A 185 -11.83 -3.05 1.93
CA LEU A 185 -11.35 -2.04 1.00
C LEU A 185 -10.39 -2.66 -0.03
N GLN A 186 -9.35 -3.35 0.45
CA GLN A 186 -8.41 -4.02 -0.46
C GLN A 186 -9.08 -5.17 -1.22
N LEU A 187 -9.99 -5.91 -0.57
CA LEU A 187 -10.76 -6.96 -1.23
C LEU A 187 -11.60 -6.41 -2.39
N CYS A 188 -12.25 -5.26 -2.19
CA CYS A 188 -13.00 -4.58 -3.24
C CYS A 188 -12.09 -4.16 -4.40
N ASP A 189 -10.97 -3.52 -4.08
CA ASP A 189 -10.04 -3.01 -5.10
C ASP A 189 -9.41 -4.12 -5.94
N VAL A 190 -9.00 -5.23 -5.33
CA VAL A 190 -8.40 -6.36 -6.06
C VAL A 190 -9.45 -7.08 -6.91
N ILE A 191 -10.69 -7.22 -6.43
CA ILE A 191 -11.79 -7.77 -7.23
C ILE A 191 -12.06 -6.88 -8.44
N ASP A 192 -12.07 -5.57 -8.25
CA ASP A 192 -12.29 -4.63 -9.34
C ASP A 192 -11.10 -4.58 -10.29
N GLY A 193 -9.86 -4.67 -9.79
CA GLY A 193 -8.65 -4.70 -10.61
C GLY A 193 -8.50 -5.97 -11.44
N THR A 194 -8.95 -7.12 -10.93
CA THR A 194 -8.78 -8.41 -11.62
C THR A 194 -10.01 -8.86 -12.38
N ASN A 195 -11.19 -8.34 -12.04
CA ASN A 195 -12.49 -8.79 -12.56
C ASN A 195 -12.73 -10.31 -12.42
N VAL A 196 -12.13 -10.96 -11.42
CA VAL A 196 -12.38 -12.36 -11.09
C VAL A 196 -13.88 -12.67 -10.95
N SER A 197 -14.29 -13.85 -11.41
CA SER A 197 -15.67 -14.33 -11.30
C SER A 197 -15.97 -14.91 -9.92
N GLU A 198 -17.24 -15.09 -9.60
CA GLU A 198 -17.64 -15.78 -8.38
C GLU A 198 -17.11 -17.21 -8.35
N GLU A 199 -17.22 -17.93 -9.47
CA GLU A 199 -16.75 -19.31 -9.63
C GLU A 199 -15.24 -19.40 -9.44
N TRP A 200 -14.48 -18.40 -9.88
CA TRP A 200 -13.03 -18.38 -9.65
C TRP A 200 -12.72 -18.46 -8.15
N GLY A 201 -13.46 -17.74 -7.30
CA GLY A 201 -13.26 -17.79 -5.86
C GLY A 201 -13.58 -19.16 -5.25
N GLU A 202 -14.63 -19.82 -5.74
CA GLU A 202 -15.00 -21.17 -5.28
C GLU A 202 -13.91 -22.21 -5.55
N HIS A 203 -13.14 -22.04 -6.63
CA HIS A 203 -12.08 -22.98 -7.01
C HIS A 203 -10.72 -22.65 -6.39
N ASN A 204 -10.45 -21.39 -6.06
CA ASN A 204 -9.10 -20.92 -5.69
C ASN A 204 -8.99 -20.45 -4.24
N LEU A 205 -10.10 -20.16 -3.55
CA LEU A 205 -10.08 -19.60 -2.20
C LEU A 205 -10.67 -20.56 -1.16
N ASN A 206 -10.21 -20.42 0.08
CA ASN A 206 -10.87 -21.04 1.22
C ASN A 206 -11.98 -20.13 1.75
N LEU A 207 -13.18 -20.30 1.21
CA LEU A 207 -14.37 -19.53 1.58
C LEU A 207 -15.11 -20.08 2.80
N GLU A 208 -14.67 -21.22 3.35
CA GLU A 208 -15.30 -21.83 4.53
C GLU A 208 -15.00 -21.05 5.81
N GLY A 209 -15.99 -21.02 6.71
CA GLY A 209 -15.87 -20.34 7.99
C GLY A 209 -15.87 -18.81 7.91
N THR A 210 -15.13 -18.19 8.83
CA THR A 210 -15.11 -16.73 9.03
C THR A 210 -13.69 -16.17 8.92
N ASN A 211 -13.58 -14.85 8.87
CA ASN A 211 -12.30 -14.16 9.01
C ASN A 211 -11.58 -14.51 10.33
N ASP A 212 -10.28 -14.27 10.38
CA ASP A 212 -9.40 -14.60 11.49
C ASP A 212 -9.46 -13.52 12.59
N ILE A 213 -10.34 -13.77 13.56
CA ILE A 213 -10.57 -12.85 14.69
C ILE A 213 -9.41 -12.88 15.67
N GLU A 214 -8.73 -14.02 15.83
CA GLU A 214 -7.62 -14.14 16.77
C GLU A 214 -6.41 -13.37 16.25
N TRP A 215 -6.15 -13.43 14.95
CA TRP A 215 -5.20 -12.52 14.30
C TRP A 215 -5.55 -11.05 14.53
N ALA A 216 -6.81 -10.66 14.35
CA ALA A 216 -7.24 -9.27 14.52
C ALA A 216 -7.01 -8.78 15.97
N LYS A 217 -7.36 -9.61 16.96
CA LYS A 217 -7.09 -9.32 18.38
C LYS A 217 -5.61 -9.18 18.68
N GLU A 218 -4.77 -10.07 18.13
CA GLU A 218 -3.33 -10.04 18.35
C GLU A 218 -2.69 -8.81 17.67
N LYS A 219 -3.12 -8.45 16.45
CA LYS A 219 -2.67 -7.22 15.79
C LYS A 219 -3.08 -5.96 16.58
N ASN A 220 -4.31 -5.92 17.10
CA ASN A 220 -4.74 -4.82 17.97
C ASN A 220 -3.98 -4.79 19.30
N LYS A 221 -3.60 -5.95 19.85
CA LYS A 221 -2.75 -6.04 21.04
C LYS A 221 -1.36 -5.47 20.78
N ARG A 222 -0.70 -5.88 19.68
CA ARG A 222 0.57 -5.26 19.24
C ARG A 222 0.43 -3.75 19.05
N GLY A 223 -0.68 -3.30 18.46
CA GLY A 223 -0.97 -1.88 18.32
C GLY A 223 -1.09 -1.13 19.65
N ARG A 224 -1.68 -1.74 20.68
CA ARG A 224 -1.69 -1.17 22.04
C ARG A 224 -0.30 -1.11 22.67
N GLU A 225 0.54 -2.10 22.43
CA GLU A 225 1.88 -2.21 23.01
C GLU A 225 2.89 -1.28 22.32
N PHE A 226 2.84 -1.19 20.99
CA PHE A 226 3.86 -0.53 20.17
C PHE A 226 3.36 0.72 19.45
N GLY A 227 2.05 0.99 19.42
CA GLY A 227 1.45 2.09 18.65
C GLY A 227 1.72 3.49 19.21
N GLY A 228 2.43 3.60 20.33
CA GLY A 228 2.79 4.87 20.96
C GLY A 228 1.57 5.76 21.19
N LYS A 229 1.56 6.95 20.59
CA LYS A 229 0.43 7.90 20.68
C LYS A 229 -0.90 7.35 20.10
N TRP A 230 -0.83 6.30 19.27
CA TRP A 230 -1.97 5.67 18.62
C TRP A 230 -2.38 4.34 19.28
N ALA A 231 -1.86 4.02 20.47
CA ALA A 231 -2.14 2.76 21.16
C ALA A 231 -3.65 2.49 21.39
N HIS A 232 -4.49 3.53 21.40
CA HIS A 232 -5.94 3.40 21.57
C HIS A 232 -6.71 3.18 20.26
N ALA A 233 -6.03 3.19 19.11
CA ALA A 233 -6.67 3.02 17.81
C ALA A 233 -6.96 1.54 17.49
N ALA A 234 -7.88 1.31 16.55
CA ALA A 234 -8.21 -0.01 16.05
C ALA A 234 -7.43 -0.31 14.76
N PHE A 235 -6.47 -1.24 14.84
CA PHE A 235 -5.56 -1.63 13.76
C PHE A 235 -6.04 -2.86 12.98
N ALA A 236 -7.08 -3.54 13.45
CA ALA A 236 -7.76 -4.62 12.77
C ALA A 236 -9.23 -4.69 13.22
N ARG A 237 -10.11 -5.20 12.34
CA ARG A 237 -11.52 -5.39 12.64
C ARG A 237 -11.73 -6.74 13.32
N GLU A 238 -12.16 -6.72 14.58
CA GLU A 238 -12.46 -7.95 15.35
C GLU A 238 -13.88 -8.51 15.08
N GLY A 239 -14.65 -7.85 14.22
CA GLY A 239 -15.97 -8.32 13.82
C GLY A 239 -15.90 -9.64 13.07
N ARG A 240 -16.75 -10.60 13.46
CA ARG A 240 -16.90 -11.88 12.77
C ARG A 240 -17.72 -11.69 11.49
N LYS A 241 -17.20 -12.17 10.37
CA LYS A 241 -17.89 -12.18 9.08
C LYS A 241 -17.58 -13.45 8.29
N SER A 242 -18.59 -14.01 7.64
CA SER A 242 -18.43 -15.17 6.75
C SER A 242 -17.59 -14.79 5.53
N LYS A 243 -16.56 -15.59 5.22
CA LYS A 243 -15.68 -15.34 4.07
C LYS A 243 -16.43 -15.46 2.75
N ARG A 244 -17.27 -16.50 2.64
CA ARG A 244 -18.19 -16.69 1.53
C ARG A 244 -19.14 -15.50 1.33
N GLU A 245 -19.72 -14.98 2.40
CA GLU A 245 -20.59 -13.80 2.30
C GLU A 245 -19.83 -12.55 1.84
N MET A 246 -18.63 -12.30 2.39
CA MET A 246 -17.79 -11.18 1.95
C MET A 246 -17.48 -11.28 0.45
N TRP A 247 -16.99 -12.45 0.03
CA TRP A 247 -16.66 -12.73 -1.36
C TRP A 247 -17.85 -12.49 -2.28
N GLN A 248 -18.97 -13.20 -2.05
CA GLN A 248 -20.16 -13.14 -2.89
C GLN A 248 -20.76 -11.73 -2.93
N SER A 249 -20.76 -11.01 -1.80
CA SER A 249 -21.30 -9.65 -1.75
C SER A 249 -20.54 -8.67 -2.65
N LEU A 250 -19.22 -8.86 -2.84
CA LEU A 250 -18.39 -7.96 -3.64
C LEU A 250 -18.30 -8.37 -5.10
N VAL A 251 -18.17 -9.67 -5.41
CA VAL A 251 -18.06 -10.12 -6.80
C VAL A 251 -19.37 -9.96 -7.58
N ARG A 252 -20.53 -10.10 -6.92
CA ARG A 252 -21.85 -9.93 -7.54
C ARG A 252 -22.25 -8.46 -7.78
N THR A 253 -21.58 -7.52 -7.12
CA THR A 253 -21.94 -6.09 -7.12
C THR A 253 -20.88 -5.21 -7.79
N LYS A 254 -20.00 -5.79 -8.63
CA LYS A 254 -18.94 -5.06 -9.35
C LYS A 254 -19.48 -3.86 -10.13
N GLU A 255 -20.61 -4.03 -10.81
CA GLU A 255 -21.25 -2.97 -11.60
C GLU A 255 -21.78 -1.80 -10.76
N ASP A 256 -22.18 -2.06 -9.51
CA ASP A 256 -22.71 -1.04 -8.60
C ASP A 256 -21.62 -0.06 -8.14
N ARG A 257 -20.35 -0.41 -8.33
CA ARG A 257 -19.20 0.40 -7.92
C ARG A 257 -18.68 1.33 -9.01
N LEU A 258 -19.23 1.26 -10.21
CA LEU A 258 -18.89 2.17 -11.30
C LEU A 258 -19.33 3.59 -10.93
N ASP A 259 -18.37 4.50 -10.79
CA ASP A 259 -18.67 5.92 -10.60
C ASP A 259 -19.10 6.61 -11.91
N TRP A 260 -19.53 7.87 -11.82
CA TRP A 260 -20.03 8.64 -12.96
C TRP A 260 -18.97 8.89 -14.06
N THR A 261 -17.70 8.65 -13.80
CA THR A 261 -16.59 8.72 -14.77
C THR A 261 -16.34 7.41 -15.50
N LYS A 262 -17.02 6.32 -15.11
CA LYS A 262 -16.86 4.96 -15.63
C LYS A 262 -18.13 4.49 -16.35
N PRO A 263 -18.32 4.87 -17.64
CA PRO A 263 -19.51 4.48 -18.37
C PRO A 263 -19.51 2.96 -18.63
N ARG A 264 -20.70 2.34 -18.47
CA ARG A 264 -20.90 0.87 -18.47
C ARG A 264 -20.63 0.19 -19.80
N ASP A 265 -20.64 0.94 -20.90
CA ASP A 265 -20.30 0.48 -22.24
C ASP A 265 -18.78 0.46 -22.51
N VAL A 266 -17.98 0.98 -21.56
CA VAL A 266 -16.51 0.99 -21.63
C VAL A 266 -15.89 0.16 -20.51
N PHE A 267 -16.46 0.20 -19.29
CA PHE A 267 -15.90 -0.44 -18.10
C PHE A 267 -16.75 -1.62 -17.61
N ILE A 268 -16.08 -2.72 -17.24
CA ILE A 268 -16.68 -3.90 -16.58
C ILE A 268 -16.69 -3.73 -15.06
N THR A 269 -15.65 -3.10 -14.52
CA THR A 269 -15.48 -2.81 -13.08
C THR A 269 -14.92 -1.41 -12.90
N GLN A 270 -14.79 -0.95 -11.66
CA GLN A 270 -14.21 0.36 -11.36
C GLN A 270 -12.83 0.61 -12.02
N TYR A 271 -12.07 -0.46 -12.28
CA TYR A 271 -10.72 -0.36 -12.83
C TYR A 271 -10.53 -1.05 -14.20
N ARG A 272 -11.50 -1.83 -14.69
CA ARG A 272 -11.31 -2.67 -15.88
C ARG A 272 -12.13 -2.23 -17.07
N VAL A 273 -11.43 -2.00 -18.18
CA VAL A 273 -12.00 -1.71 -19.49
C VAL A 273 -12.39 -3.02 -20.17
N ILE A 274 -13.50 -3.01 -20.91
CA ILE A 274 -13.98 -4.15 -21.68
C ILE A 274 -12.91 -4.61 -22.68
N GLY A 275 -12.56 -5.90 -22.63
CA GLY A 275 -11.60 -6.52 -23.56
C GLY A 275 -10.13 -6.25 -23.25
N ALA A 276 -9.79 -5.53 -22.19
CA ALA A 276 -8.41 -5.33 -21.79
C ALA A 276 -7.76 -6.63 -21.29
N PRO A 277 -6.47 -6.90 -21.61
CA PRO A 277 -5.73 -8.04 -21.07
C PRO A 277 -5.56 -7.92 -19.56
N ASP A 278 -5.25 -9.02 -18.87
CA ASP A 278 -5.06 -9.02 -17.43
C ASP A 278 -3.87 -8.13 -17.03
N PRO A 279 -4.00 -7.25 -16.02
CA PRO A 279 -2.99 -6.23 -15.71
C PRO A 279 -1.60 -6.79 -15.45
N TRP A 280 -1.52 -7.92 -14.74
CA TRP A 280 -0.27 -8.59 -14.39
C TRP A 280 0.41 -9.32 -15.56
N THR A 281 -0.21 -9.31 -16.74
CA THR A 281 0.35 -9.90 -17.98
C THR A 281 0.97 -8.84 -18.88
N GLU A 282 0.85 -7.56 -18.54
CA GLU A 282 1.35 -6.43 -19.31
C GLU A 282 2.60 -5.81 -18.68
N MET A 283 3.45 -5.20 -19.52
CA MET A 283 4.62 -4.49 -19.00
C MET A 283 4.20 -3.15 -18.42
N SER A 284 4.61 -2.86 -17.18
CA SER A 284 4.20 -1.66 -16.45
C SER A 284 5.40 -0.93 -15.86
N ASP A 285 5.34 0.39 -15.84
CA ASP A 285 6.30 1.23 -15.13
C ASP A 285 6.01 1.26 -13.62
N MET A 286 4.84 0.78 -13.19
CA MET A 286 4.38 0.80 -11.80
C MET A 286 4.46 -0.57 -11.10
N SER A 287 4.77 -1.64 -11.83
CA SER A 287 4.78 -3.03 -11.32
C SER A 287 5.61 -3.99 -12.18
#